data_AF-A0A5K7XI58-F1
#
_entry.id   AF-A0A5K7XI58-F1
#
_cell.length_a   1.000
_cell.length_b   1.000
_cell.length_c   1.000
_cell.angle_alpha   90.00
_cell.angle_beta   90.00
_cell.angle_gamma   90.00
#
_symmetry.space_group_name_H-M   'P 1'
#
loop_
_entity.id
_entity.type
_entity.pdbx_description
1 polymer ?
#
loop_
_entity_poly.entity_id
_entity_poly.type
_entity_poly.pdbx_seq_one_letter_code
_entity_poly.pdbx_strand_id
1 'polypeptide(L)'
;MARKSSKASDEAAAPATGKSKRSKAVAEEELLDEEVSGGLRPAIADALTRRRFKAAVAIGVVGLMAWGAKSAWRIAAPTIAAREGYLVPADRITVTDPPEWIVSDVRTQVVETAGLDRRLSILDPGFAESVKQPFAMHPWIRSVDRVEKRVPAGVFLEVTYRKPVAVIESPDGDSRKLLPADIMGVLLPAEEVPLIRREHLPRVTGIVGQPPVGQAWEDPRVSGAVEIAAMLGHLWEQLHLQEITPSTRPEVSGSNQYFVYELVSRHGTRIQWGPAPRAKLPGEDSFAVKLERLQECIKKYGPLDSLESPGTINVRGELQVGPRMVKKPSERIVKKPEDDVVK
;
A
#
# COMPACT_ATOMS: atom_id res chain seq x y z
N MET A 1 -19.36 -47.17 -13.19
CA MET A 1 -19.73 -47.77 -11.89
C MET A 1 -19.97 -46.62 -10.90
N ALA A 2 -21.21 -46.13 -10.78
CA ALA A 2 -22.24 -46.53 -9.80
C ALA A 2 -21.91 -45.98 -8.37
N ARG A 3 -22.55 -44.86 -7.96
CA ARG A 3 -23.80 -44.72 -7.14
C ARG A 3 -23.53 -44.95 -5.63
N LYS A 4 -23.85 -44.07 -4.67
CA LYS A 4 -25.13 -43.50 -4.15
C LYS A 4 -24.72 -42.55 -2.97
N SER A 5 -25.29 -41.39 -2.63
CA SER A 5 -26.68 -40.92 -2.39
C SER A 5 -27.44 -41.54 -1.20
N SER A 6 -27.62 -40.77 -0.11
CA SER A 6 -28.85 -40.67 0.72
C SER A 6 -28.65 -39.61 1.84
N LYS A 7 -29.42 -38.51 1.93
CA LYS A 7 -30.81 -38.36 2.44
C LYS A 7 -30.85 -38.42 3.99
N ALA A 8 -30.91 -37.29 4.69
CA ALA A 8 -32.06 -36.43 5.03
C ALA A 8 -32.92 -36.96 6.19
N SER A 9 -33.00 -36.12 7.24
CA SER A 9 -34.11 -35.83 8.17
C SER A 9 -34.77 -36.98 8.94
N ASP A 10 -34.79 -36.92 10.28
CA ASP A 10 -35.91 -36.33 11.04
C ASP A 10 -35.65 -36.40 12.56
N GLU A 11 -36.50 -35.66 13.29
CA GLU A 11 -37.04 -35.97 14.63
C GLU A 11 -36.77 -34.99 15.79
N ALA A 12 -37.87 -34.70 16.48
CA ALA A 12 -38.17 -33.59 17.36
C ALA A 12 -38.54 -34.07 18.78
N ALA A 13 -38.60 -33.16 19.78
CA ALA A 13 -39.57 -33.09 20.90
C ALA A 13 -39.06 -32.11 21.99
N ALA A 14 -39.71 -30.97 22.29
CA ALA A 14 -40.93 -30.72 23.12
C ALA A 14 -40.53 -30.14 24.52
N PRO A 15 -41.43 -29.66 25.43
CA PRO A 15 -42.88 -29.44 25.35
C PRO A 15 -43.43 -28.14 26.06
N ALA A 16 -44.79 -28.05 26.09
CA ALA A 16 -45.66 -27.60 27.20
C ALA A 16 -45.92 -26.08 27.38
N THR A 17 -47.12 -25.56 27.70
CA THR A 17 -48.42 -26.12 28.18
C THR A 17 -49.54 -25.10 27.92
N GLY A 18 -50.73 -25.52 27.50
CA GLY A 18 -51.94 -25.59 28.37
C GLY A 18 -52.86 -24.39 28.06
N LYS A 19 -54.19 -24.42 28.04
CA LYS A 19 -55.34 -25.25 28.44
C LYS A 19 -56.54 -24.53 27.76
N SER A 20 -57.73 -25.04 27.44
CA SER A 20 -58.60 -26.01 28.09
C SER A 20 -59.88 -26.16 27.25
N LYS A 21 -60.28 -27.43 27.09
CA LYS A 21 -61.64 -28.01 27.15
C LYS A 21 -62.71 -27.61 26.12
N ARG A 22 -63.19 -28.57 25.31
CA ARG A 22 -64.24 -29.61 25.60
C ARG A 22 -65.63 -28.93 25.50
N SER A 23 -66.60 -29.42 24.74
CA SER A 23 -67.01 -30.83 24.59
C SER A 23 -68.11 -30.94 23.53
N LYS A 24 -68.20 -32.12 22.90
CA LYS A 24 -69.44 -32.93 22.64
C LYS A 24 -70.56 -32.31 21.80
N ALA A 25 -71.31 -33.02 20.96
CA ALA A 25 -71.41 -34.42 20.53
C ALA A 25 -72.33 -34.38 19.25
N VAL A 26 -72.20 -35.30 18.27
CA VAL A 26 -73.13 -36.44 18.01
C VAL A 26 -74.57 -35.97 17.74
N ALA A 27 -75.31 -36.34 16.70
CA ALA A 27 -75.15 -37.14 15.48
C ALA A 27 -76.46 -36.96 14.66
N GLU A 28 -76.51 -37.59 13.46
CA GLU A 28 -77.73 -37.99 12.72
C GLU A 28 -78.59 -36.86 12.13
N GLU A 29 -79.23 -36.96 10.97
CA GLU A 29 -79.25 -37.90 9.84
C GLU A 29 -80.04 -37.17 8.72
N GLU A 30 -79.83 -37.60 7.48
CA GLU A 30 -80.82 -37.70 6.39
C GLU A 30 -81.74 -36.52 5.96
N LEU A 31 -81.49 -36.12 4.70
CA LEU A 31 -82.43 -36.08 3.56
C LEU A 31 -83.41 -34.91 3.32
N LEU A 32 -83.32 -34.48 2.04
CA LEU A 32 -84.32 -33.95 1.10
C LEU A 32 -84.48 -32.43 0.95
N ASP A 33 -84.14 -31.99 -0.27
CA ASP A 33 -84.89 -31.15 -1.23
C ASP A 33 -85.57 -29.87 -0.67
N GLU A 34 -85.49 -28.68 -1.24
CA GLU A 34 -85.59 -28.29 -2.65
C GLU A 34 -85.23 -26.78 -2.80
N GLU A 35 -85.07 -26.31 -4.03
CA GLU A 35 -84.58 -24.97 -4.44
C GLU A 35 -85.27 -23.74 -3.84
N VAL A 36 -84.53 -22.61 -3.71
CA VAL A 36 -84.89 -21.30 -4.31
C VAL A 36 -83.63 -20.43 -4.51
N SER A 37 -83.44 -20.02 -5.76
CA SER A 37 -82.53 -18.99 -6.28
C SER A 37 -82.65 -17.62 -5.59
N GLY A 38 -81.54 -16.90 -5.42
CA GLY A 38 -81.58 -15.47 -5.06
C GLY A 38 -80.24 -14.90 -4.60
N GLY A 39 -79.41 -14.48 -5.55
CA GLY A 39 -78.07 -13.96 -5.29
C GLY A 39 -78.03 -12.62 -4.53
N LEU A 40 -76.95 -12.41 -3.76
CA LEU A 40 -76.44 -11.08 -3.43
C LEU A 40 -75.04 -11.16 -2.79
N ARG A 41 -74.01 -11.39 -3.62
CA ARG A 41 -72.61 -11.08 -3.24
C ARG A 41 -71.76 -10.59 -4.44
N PRO A 42 -71.87 -9.31 -4.86
CA PRO A 42 -70.81 -8.71 -5.69
C PRO A 42 -70.27 -7.35 -5.20
N ALA A 43 -70.54 -6.92 -3.95
CA ALA A 43 -70.19 -5.54 -3.55
C ALA A 43 -68.83 -5.36 -2.84
N ILE A 44 -68.27 -6.38 -2.17
CA ILE A 44 -67.07 -6.21 -1.30
C ILE A 44 -65.76 -6.54 -2.05
N ALA A 45 -65.78 -7.50 -2.98
CA ALA A 45 -64.60 -7.85 -3.79
C ALA A 45 -64.20 -6.72 -4.76
N ASP A 46 -65.19 -5.99 -5.27
CA ASP A 46 -65.02 -4.87 -6.21
C ASP A 46 -64.41 -3.61 -5.58
N ALA A 47 -64.61 -3.40 -4.28
CA ALA A 47 -64.07 -2.23 -3.59
C ALA A 47 -62.56 -2.36 -3.31
N LEU A 48 -62.09 -3.58 -3.02
CA LEU A 48 -60.67 -3.90 -2.76
C LEU A 48 -59.83 -3.89 -4.05
N THR A 49 -60.35 -4.40 -5.16
CA THR A 49 -59.70 -4.35 -6.48
C THR A 49 -59.60 -2.92 -7.00
N ARG A 50 -60.65 -2.10 -6.84
CA ARG A 50 -60.61 -0.66 -7.20
C ARG A 50 -59.61 0.14 -6.34
N ARG A 51 -59.48 -0.15 -5.04
CA ARG A 51 -58.46 0.49 -4.18
C ARG A 51 -57.03 0.07 -4.55
N ARG A 52 -56.81 -1.21 -4.86
CA ARG A 52 -55.51 -1.72 -5.33
C ARG A 52 -55.13 -1.16 -6.71
N PHE A 53 -56.10 -1.03 -7.61
CA PHE A 53 -55.88 -0.39 -8.91
C PHE A 53 -55.53 1.10 -8.77
N LYS A 54 -56.24 1.85 -7.92
CA LYS A 54 -55.91 3.26 -7.63
C LYS A 54 -54.51 3.41 -7.02
N ALA A 55 -54.10 2.51 -6.13
CA ALA A 55 -52.75 2.50 -5.56
C ALA A 55 -51.68 2.17 -6.62
N ALA A 56 -51.92 1.21 -7.50
CA ALA A 56 -51.01 0.87 -8.60
C ALA A 56 -50.84 2.04 -9.59
N VAL A 57 -51.93 2.74 -9.93
CA VAL A 57 -51.88 3.94 -10.76
C VAL A 57 -51.09 5.06 -10.07
N ALA A 58 -51.32 5.30 -8.78
CA ALA A 58 -50.57 6.30 -8.02
C ALA A 58 -49.07 5.99 -7.99
N ILE A 59 -48.68 4.73 -7.78
CA ILE A 59 -47.28 4.29 -7.84
C ILE A 59 -46.70 4.49 -9.24
N GLY A 60 -47.46 4.17 -10.29
CA GLY A 60 -47.05 4.40 -11.68
C GLY A 60 -46.81 5.88 -11.99
N VAL A 61 -47.68 6.77 -11.51
CA VAL A 61 -47.54 8.23 -11.66
C VAL A 61 -46.32 8.75 -10.91
N VAL A 62 -46.12 8.31 -9.66
CA VAL A 62 -44.94 8.70 -8.87
C VAL A 62 -43.66 8.18 -9.54
N GLY A 63 -43.67 6.94 -10.06
CA GLY A 63 -42.56 6.37 -10.81
C GLY A 63 -42.24 7.17 -12.07
N LEU A 64 -43.26 7.57 -12.83
CA LEU A 64 -43.12 8.43 -14.01
C LEU A 64 -42.60 9.83 -13.67
N MET A 65 -43.09 10.45 -12.60
CA MET A 65 -42.58 11.75 -12.14
C MET A 65 -41.13 11.64 -11.67
N ALA A 66 -40.77 10.61 -10.91
CA ALA A 66 -39.40 10.37 -10.48
C ALA A 66 -38.47 10.12 -11.68
N TRP A 67 -38.94 9.37 -12.69
CA TRP A 67 -38.20 9.13 -13.93
C TRP A 67 -38.03 10.42 -14.74
N GLY A 68 -39.09 11.21 -14.89
CA GLY A 68 -39.06 12.50 -15.58
C GLY A 68 -38.13 13.50 -14.89
N ALA A 69 -38.21 13.62 -13.57
CA ALA A 69 -37.32 14.47 -12.77
C ALA A 69 -35.86 14.02 -12.89
N LYS A 70 -35.58 12.72 -12.81
CA LYS A 70 -34.24 12.16 -13.01
C LYS A 70 -33.71 12.43 -14.41
N SER A 71 -34.54 12.28 -15.44
CA SER A 71 -34.16 12.55 -16.83
C SER A 71 -33.91 14.04 -17.08
N ALA A 72 -34.76 14.92 -16.57
CA ALA A 72 -34.57 16.37 -16.63
C ALA A 72 -33.27 16.79 -15.90
N TRP A 73 -33.00 16.22 -14.72
CA TRP A 73 -31.76 16.47 -13.98
C TRP A 73 -30.53 16.01 -14.76
N ARG A 74 -30.58 14.86 -15.43
CA ARG A 74 -29.47 14.38 -16.28
C ARG A 74 -29.14 15.33 -17.43
N ILE A 75 -30.13 16.03 -17.98
CA ILE A 75 -29.94 17.00 -19.06
C ILE A 75 -29.46 18.35 -18.50
N ALA A 76 -29.99 18.79 -17.36
CA ALA A 76 -29.66 20.10 -16.77
C ALA A 76 -28.36 20.12 -15.94
N ALA A 77 -27.99 19.01 -15.30
CA ALA A 77 -26.84 18.92 -14.41
C ALA A 77 -25.51 19.33 -15.07
N PRO A 78 -25.18 18.93 -16.32
CA PRO A 78 -23.96 19.38 -17.00
C PRO A 78 -23.88 20.91 -17.15
N THR A 79 -25.01 21.54 -17.49
CA THR A 79 -25.08 23.00 -17.68
C THR A 79 -24.94 23.77 -16.37
N ILE A 80 -25.45 23.23 -15.27
CA ILE A 80 -25.30 23.82 -13.92
C ILE A 80 -23.87 23.63 -13.43
N ALA A 81 -23.29 22.45 -13.62
CA ALA A 81 -21.92 22.13 -13.22
C ALA A 81 -20.86 22.98 -13.95
N ALA A 82 -21.16 23.45 -15.18
CA ALA A 82 -20.29 24.30 -15.97
C ALA A 82 -20.31 25.79 -15.58
N ARG A 83 -21.12 26.20 -14.60
CA ARG A 83 -21.15 27.59 -14.11
C ARG A 83 -19.87 27.91 -13.33
N GLU A 84 -19.34 29.11 -13.52
CA GLU A 84 -18.07 29.56 -12.91
C GLU A 84 -18.02 29.38 -11.39
N GLY A 85 -19.15 29.54 -10.69
CA GLY A 85 -19.23 29.35 -9.24
C GLY A 85 -19.00 27.91 -8.74
N TYR A 86 -19.04 26.91 -9.63
CA TYR A 86 -18.77 25.50 -9.30
C TYR A 86 -17.48 24.97 -9.90
N LEU A 87 -16.83 25.75 -10.76
CA LEU A 87 -15.52 25.40 -11.30
C LEU A 87 -14.46 25.65 -10.23
N VAL A 88 -13.59 24.68 -10.02
CA VAL A 88 -12.46 24.79 -9.10
C VAL A 88 -11.28 25.35 -9.88
N PRO A 89 -10.83 26.58 -9.58
CA PRO A 89 -9.62 27.12 -10.18
C PRO A 89 -8.38 26.47 -9.57
N ALA A 90 -7.29 26.42 -10.34
CA ALA A 90 -6.03 25.79 -9.96
C ALA A 90 -5.44 26.32 -8.64
N ASP A 91 -5.59 27.61 -8.37
CA ASP A 91 -5.13 28.28 -7.15
C ASP A 91 -5.90 27.82 -5.89
N ARG A 92 -7.12 27.29 -6.04
CA ARG A 92 -7.94 26.74 -4.95
C ARG A 92 -7.84 25.22 -4.82
N ILE A 93 -6.94 24.59 -5.56
CA ILE A 93 -6.46 23.23 -5.28
C ILE A 93 -5.32 23.40 -4.28
N THR A 94 -5.52 22.92 -3.06
CA THR A 94 -4.55 23.02 -1.96
C THR A 94 -4.21 21.63 -1.45
N VAL A 95 -2.99 21.44 -0.96
CA VAL A 95 -2.48 20.17 -0.44
C VAL A 95 -1.83 20.40 0.91
N THR A 96 -1.61 19.33 1.69
CA THR A 96 -0.73 19.38 2.87
C THR A 96 0.62 19.99 2.49
N ASP A 97 1.16 20.88 3.32
CA ASP A 97 2.44 21.54 3.05
C ASP A 97 3.57 20.52 2.85
N PRO A 98 4.40 20.68 1.80
CA PRO A 98 5.50 19.77 1.55
C PRO A 98 6.57 19.91 2.65
N PRO A 99 7.17 18.79 3.09
CA PRO A 99 8.28 18.82 4.03
C PRO A 99 9.54 19.44 3.42
N GLU A 100 10.45 19.93 4.28
CA GLU A 100 11.71 20.61 3.90
C GLU A 100 12.66 19.79 3.01
N TRP A 101 12.41 18.48 2.85
CA TRP A 101 13.22 17.66 1.95
C TRP A 101 12.77 17.64 0.50
N ILE A 102 11.61 18.22 0.20
CA ILE A 102 11.06 18.34 -1.15
C ILE A 102 11.26 19.78 -1.60
N VAL A 103 12.09 19.99 -2.62
CA VAL A 103 12.39 21.32 -3.16
C VAL A 103 11.34 21.74 -4.20
N SER A 104 10.71 20.77 -4.86
CA SER A 104 9.74 21.01 -5.93
C SER A 104 8.37 21.45 -5.41
N ASP A 105 7.70 22.28 -6.22
CA ASP A 105 6.28 22.57 -6.02
C ASP A 105 5.44 21.42 -6.63
N VAL A 106 5.30 20.34 -5.85
CA VAL A 106 4.53 19.14 -6.21
C VAL A 106 3.12 19.48 -6.69
N ARG A 107 2.48 20.47 -6.06
CA ARG A 107 1.11 20.88 -6.40
C ARG A 107 1.06 21.46 -7.80
N THR A 108 1.92 22.43 -8.09
CA THR A 108 1.98 23.07 -9.41
C THR A 108 2.34 22.04 -10.50
N GLN A 109 3.33 21.18 -10.25
CA GLN A 109 3.70 20.10 -11.17
C GLN A 109 2.52 19.18 -11.51
N VAL A 110 1.75 18.74 -10.52
CA VAL A 110 0.58 17.86 -10.73
C VAL A 110 -0.53 18.59 -11.47
N VAL A 111 -0.83 19.83 -11.09
CA VAL A 111 -1.89 20.62 -11.72
C VAL A 111 -1.61 20.86 -13.20
N GLU A 112 -0.37 21.20 -13.55
CA GLU A 112 0.06 21.40 -14.94
C GLU A 112 0.10 20.08 -15.72
N THR A 113 0.73 19.04 -15.17
CA THR A 113 0.91 17.76 -15.88
C THR A 113 -0.42 17.05 -16.16
N ALA A 114 -1.35 17.11 -15.20
CA ALA A 114 -2.66 16.46 -15.35
C ALA A 114 -3.74 17.38 -15.94
N GLY A 115 -3.42 18.65 -16.22
CA GLY A 115 -4.38 19.61 -16.75
C GLY A 115 -5.57 19.85 -15.83
N LEU A 116 -5.33 19.89 -14.51
CA LEU A 116 -6.35 20.17 -13.50
C LEU A 116 -6.77 21.64 -13.47
N ASP A 117 -6.04 22.49 -14.20
CA ASP A 117 -6.37 23.88 -14.49
C ASP A 117 -7.57 24.03 -15.45
N ARG A 118 -7.99 22.93 -16.10
CA ARG A 118 -9.17 22.89 -16.96
C ARG A 118 -10.45 22.84 -16.11
N ARG A 119 -11.60 23.08 -16.76
CA ARG A 119 -12.94 23.22 -16.15
C ARG A 119 -13.37 22.01 -15.30
N LEU A 120 -12.88 21.93 -14.08
CA LEU A 120 -13.19 20.87 -13.13
C LEU A 120 -14.32 21.34 -12.21
N SER A 121 -15.47 20.67 -12.25
CA SER A 121 -16.63 21.06 -11.45
C SER A 121 -16.69 20.31 -10.13
N ILE A 122 -16.85 21.04 -9.02
CA ILE A 122 -17.01 20.45 -7.68
C ILE A 122 -18.30 19.62 -7.54
N LEU A 123 -19.27 19.83 -8.43
CA LEU A 123 -20.54 19.10 -8.48
C LEU A 123 -20.45 17.77 -9.25
N ASP A 124 -19.35 17.52 -9.96
CA ASP A 124 -19.15 16.26 -10.66
C ASP A 124 -19.06 15.10 -9.65
N PRO A 125 -19.87 14.03 -9.80
CA PRO A 125 -19.73 12.82 -9.01
C PRO A 125 -18.31 12.21 -9.09
N GLY A 126 -17.61 12.36 -10.22
CA GLY A 126 -16.24 11.89 -10.42
C GLY A 126 -15.14 12.81 -9.89
N PHE A 127 -15.50 14.01 -9.42
CA PHE A 127 -14.55 15.07 -9.03
C PHE A 127 -13.44 14.57 -8.11
N ALA A 128 -13.81 13.85 -7.04
CA ALA A 128 -12.85 13.44 -6.02
C ALA A 128 -11.78 12.51 -6.60
N GLU A 129 -12.18 11.57 -7.48
CA GLU A 129 -11.25 10.64 -8.11
C GLU A 129 -10.39 11.33 -9.17
N SER A 130 -10.99 12.21 -9.99
CA SER A 130 -10.28 13.00 -10.99
C SER A 130 -9.19 13.89 -10.38
N VAL A 131 -9.41 14.41 -9.17
CA VAL A 131 -8.39 15.16 -8.43
C VAL A 131 -7.40 14.20 -7.77
N LYS A 132 -7.87 13.14 -7.11
CA LYS A 132 -7.03 12.22 -6.34
C LYS A 132 -6.00 11.49 -7.20
N GLN A 133 -6.41 10.97 -8.36
CA GLN A 133 -5.59 10.06 -9.16
C GLN A 133 -4.27 10.69 -9.64
N PRO A 134 -4.24 11.92 -10.21
CA PRO A 134 -2.99 12.60 -10.54
C PRO A 134 -2.01 12.75 -9.37
N PHE A 135 -2.49 13.18 -8.21
CA PHE A 135 -1.65 13.30 -7.02
C PHE A 135 -1.13 11.93 -6.57
N ALA A 136 -1.96 10.89 -6.59
CA ALA A 136 -1.54 9.53 -6.22
C ALA A 136 -0.47 8.94 -7.15
N MET A 137 -0.38 9.39 -8.40
CA MET A 137 0.65 8.97 -9.36
C MET A 137 1.96 9.77 -9.23
N HIS A 138 1.98 10.87 -8.47
CA HIS A 138 3.16 11.71 -8.35
C HIS A 138 4.28 11.00 -7.57
N PRO A 139 5.55 11.03 -8.02
CA PRO A 139 6.65 10.31 -7.38
C PRO A 139 6.86 10.64 -5.90
N TRP A 140 6.60 11.89 -5.48
CA TRP A 140 6.72 12.32 -4.10
C TRP A 140 5.55 11.95 -3.20
N ILE A 141 4.42 11.51 -3.76
CA ILE A 141 3.22 11.22 -2.98
C ILE A 141 3.20 9.72 -2.68
N ARG A 142 3.08 9.41 -1.39
CA ARG A 142 2.89 8.03 -0.91
C ARG A 142 1.43 7.65 -0.99
N SER A 143 0.56 8.53 -0.49
CA SER A 143 -0.88 8.34 -0.49
C SER A 143 -1.60 9.68 -0.46
N VAL A 144 -2.80 9.69 -1.04
CA VAL A 144 -3.80 10.74 -0.84
C VAL A 144 -4.80 10.17 0.15
N ASP A 145 -4.73 10.67 1.38
CA ASP A 145 -5.44 10.10 2.53
C ASP A 145 -6.87 10.63 2.59
N ARG A 146 -7.08 11.89 2.20
CA ARG A 146 -8.40 12.52 2.18
C ARG A 146 -8.52 13.59 1.09
N VAL A 147 -9.71 13.70 0.50
CA VAL A 147 -10.08 14.79 -0.41
C VAL A 147 -11.28 15.52 0.19
N GLU A 148 -11.09 16.80 0.53
CA GLU A 148 -12.11 17.64 1.15
C GLU A 148 -12.52 18.78 0.23
N LYS A 149 -13.83 18.85 -0.06
CA LYS A 149 -14.43 19.95 -0.83
C LYS A 149 -14.59 21.17 0.07
N ARG A 150 -14.16 22.35 -0.40
CA ARG A 150 -14.26 23.62 0.32
C ARG A 150 -15.18 24.61 -0.41
N VAL A 151 -15.68 25.57 0.37
CA VAL A 151 -16.50 26.70 -0.11
C VAL A 151 -15.72 27.99 0.17
N PRO A 152 -15.59 28.93 -0.80
CA PRO A 152 -16.01 28.84 -2.22
C PRO A 152 -15.35 27.68 -2.97
N ALA A 153 -15.84 27.33 -4.17
CA ALA A 153 -15.43 26.14 -4.92
C ALA A 153 -13.90 25.93 -4.92
N GLY A 154 -13.48 24.95 -4.12
CA GLY A 154 -12.09 24.65 -3.83
C GLY A 154 -11.94 23.23 -3.29
N VAL A 155 -10.71 22.74 -3.22
CA VAL A 155 -10.41 21.40 -2.71
C VAL A 155 -9.13 21.43 -1.89
N PHE A 156 -9.15 20.67 -0.80
CA PHE A 156 -7.98 20.40 0.01
C PHE A 156 -7.70 18.89 -0.03
N LEU A 157 -6.48 18.52 -0.37
CA LEU A 157 -6.02 17.14 -0.31
C LEU A 157 -5.09 16.96 0.90
N GLU A 158 -5.46 16.04 1.78
CA GLU A 158 -4.55 15.52 2.79
C GLU A 158 -3.69 14.44 2.14
N VAL A 159 -2.39 14.71 2.03
CA VAL A 159 -1.43 13.82 1.37
C VAL A 159 -0.30 13.44 2.32
N THR A 160 0.12 12.19 2.24
CA THR A 160 1.35 11.71 2.87
C THR A 160 2.47 11.72 1.85
N TYR A 161 3.51 12.51 2.11
CA TYR A 161 4.70 12.57 1.27
C TYR A 161 5.66 11.40 1.53
N ARG A 162 6.41 11.01 0.50
CA ARG A 162 7.52 10.08 0.63
C ARG A 162 8.71 10.77 1.27
N LYS A 163 9.45 10.02 2.07
CA LYS A 163 10.70 10.45 2.69
C LYS A 163 11.83 9.58 2.14
N PRO A 164 12.92 10.16 1.63
CA PRO A 164 14.09 9.38 1.24
C PRO A 164 14.71 8.75 2.49
N VAL A 165 14.95 7.43 2.44
CA VAL A 165 15.52 6.66 3.55
C VAL A 165 16.89 6.09 3.23
N ALA A 166 17.19 5.91 1.94
CA ALA A 166 18.46 5.39 1.46
C ALA A 166 18.72 5.88 0.03
N VAL A 167 19.95 5.70 -0.45
CA VAL A 167 20.32 5.87 -1.85
C VAL A 167 20.83 4.56 -2.41
N ILE A 168 20.39 4.19 -3.61
CA ILE A 168 20.91 3.05 -4.36
C ILE A 168 22.06 3.56 -5.22
N GLU A 169 23.25 2.99 -5.01
CA GLU A 169 24.41 3.28 -5.84
C GLU A 169 24.28 2.52 -7.16
N SER A 170 24.26 3.25 -8.26
CA SER A 170 24.21 2.69 -9.62
C SER A 170 25.41 3.18 -10.43
N PRO A 171 26.06 2.33 -11.24
CA PRO A 171 27.15 2.75 -12.12
C PRO A 171 26.64 3.71 -13.20
N ASP A 172 27.38 4.76 -13.49
CA ASP A 172 27.08 5.75 -14.51
C ASP A 172 28.34 6.17 -15.27
N GLY A 173 28.76 5.33 -16.22
CA GLY A 173 30.07 5.48 -16.86
C GLY A 173 31.19 5.41 -15.83
N ASP A 174 32.01 6.46 -15.76
CA ASP A 174 33.09 6.60 -14.77
C ASP A 174 32.63 7.15 -13.41
N SER A 175 31.38 7.58 -13.31
CA SER A 175 30.78 8.16 -12.10
C SER A 175 29.79 7.20 -11.44
N ARG A 176 29.36 7.55 -10.23
CA ARG A 176 28.32 6.83 -9.50
C ARG A 176 27.09 7.70 -9.34
N LYS A 177 25.93 7.17 -9.68
CA LYS A 177 24.64 7.82 -9.42
C LYS A 177 24.11 7.36 -8.07
N LEU A 178 23.78 8.32 -7.22
CA LEU A 178 23.07 8.10 -5.96
C LEU A 178 21.57 8.34 -6.20
N LEU A 179 20.82 7.24 -6.27
CA LEU A 179 19.40 7.24 -6.58
C LEU A 179 18.58 7.13 -5.28
N PRO A 180 17.89 8.20 -4.84
CA PRO A 180 17.17 8.18 -3.58
C PRO A 180 15.95 7.25 -3.65
N ALA A 181 15.72 6.51 -2.57
CA ALA A 181 14.57 5.64 -2.41
C ALA A 181 13.87 5.86 -1.06
N ASP A 182 12.56 5.62 -1.04
CA ASP A 182 11.77 5.62 0.19
C ASP A 182 11.74 4.24 0.87
N ILE A 183 10.99 4.12 1.97
CA ILE A 183 10.82 2.88 2.75
C ILE A 183 10.15 1.74 1.98
N MET A 184 9.48 2.03 0.87
CA MET A 184 8.89 1.01 -0.01
C MET A 184 9.83 0.64 -1.15
N GLY A 185 11.04 1.19 -1.16
CA GLY A 185 11.97 1.03 -2.27
C GLY A 185 11.46 1.71 -3.53
N VAL A 186 10.71 2.82 -3.45
CA VAL A 186 10.31 3.61 -4.62
C VAL A 186 11.39 4.61 -4.99
N LEU A 187 11.79 4.64 -6.27
CA LEU A 187 12.74 5.62 -6.79
C LEU A 187 12.14 7.03 -6.77
N LEU A 188 12.82 7.94 -6.08
CA LEU A 188 12.44 9.34 -6.01
C LEU A 188 13.21 10.17 -7.05
N PRO A 189 12.69 11.35 -7.46
CA PRO A 189 13.39 12.24 -8.39
C PRO A 189 14.73 12.71 -7.82
N ALA A 190 15.85 12.18 -8.34
CA ALA A 190 17.19 12.43 -7.80
C ALA A 190 17.63 13.90 -7.89
N GLU A 191 17.17 14.62 -8.90
CA GLU A 191 17.47 16.03 -9.15
C GLU A 191 16.82 16.96 -8.12
N GLU A 192 15.70 16.53 -7.55
CA GLU A 192 14.94 17.29 -6.56
C GLU A 192 15.42 17.03 -5.11
N VAL A 193 16.38 16.10 -4.95
CA VAL A 193 17.06 15.84 -3.67
C VAL A 193 18.49 16.40 -3.75
N PRO A 194 18.83 17.44 -2.96
CA PRO A 194 20.17 18.02 -2.94
C PRO A 194 21.27 16.96 -2.76
N LEU A 195 22.36 17.06 -3.51
CA LEU A 195 23.44 16.07 -3.51
C LEU A 195 24.00 15.85 -2.09
N ILE A 196 24.21 16.92 -1.33
CA ILE A 196 24.68 16.85 0.06
C ILE A 196 23.78 15.96 0.93
N ARG A 197 22.46 16.00 0.73
CA ARG A 197 21.53 15.14 1.46
C ARG A 197 21.63 13.69 0.98
N ARG A 198 21.81 13.47 -0.32
CA ARG A 198 22.00 12.11 -0.88
C ARG A 198 23.26 11.42 -0.35
N GLU A 199 24.33 12.17 -0.12
CA GLU A 199 25.59 11.64 0.41
C GLU A 199 25.52 11.22 1.89
N HIS A 200 24.61 11.82 2.67
CA HIS A 200 24.41 11.47 4.09
C HIS A 200 23.43 10.31 4.30
N LEU A 201 22.67 9.94 3.26
CA LEU A 201 21.75 8.81 3.33
C LEU A 201 22.50 7.47 3.28
N PRO A 202 21.96 6.41 3.93
CA PRO A 202 22.46 5.05 3.80
C PRO A 202 22.65 4.64 2.35
N ARG A 203 23.86 4.21 1.98
CA ARG A 203 24.17 3.80 0.61
C ARG A 203 23.99 2.30 0.42
N VAL A 204 23.06 1.90 -0.44
CA VAL A 204 22.86 0.50 -0.83
C VAL A 204 23.69 0.21 -2.08
N THR A 205 24.55 -0.81 -2.01
CA THR A 205 25.47 -1.17 -3.10
C THR A 205 25.12 -2.53 -3.71
N GLY A 206 25.71 -2.87 -4.87
CA GLY A 206 25.55 -4.20 -5.49
C GLY A 206 24.15 -4.49 -6.06
N ILE A 207 23.33 -3.45 -6.24
CA ILE A 207 22.03 -3.51 -6.90
C ILE A 207 22.22 -3.21 -8.39
N VAL A 208 21.51 -3.96 -9.22
CA VAL A 208 21.54 -3.80 -10.67
C VAL A 208 20.17 -3.36 -11.14
N GLY A 209 20.15 -2.47 -12.13
CA GLY A 209 18.92 -1.95 -12.70
C GLY A 209 18.37 -0.75 -11.93
N GLN A 210 17.53 0.00 -12.64
CA GLN A 210 16.86 1.20 -12.15
C GLN A 210 15.43 1.17 -12.68
N PRO A 211 14.40 1.21 -11.81
CA PRO A 211 13.03 1.35 -12.26
C PRO A 211 12.78 2.80 -12.73
N PRO A 212 11.70 3.06 -13.46
CA PRO A 212 11.22 4.42 -13.69
C PRO A 212 11.01 5.19 -12.37
N VAL A 213 11.19 6.51 -12.40
CA VAL A 213 10.92 7.37 -11.24
C VAL A 213 9.45 7.21 -10.80
N GLY A 214 9.22 7.11 -9.49
CA GLY A 214 7.91 6.84 -8.91
C GLY A 214 7.55 5.36 -8.82
N GLN A 215 8.37 4.44 -9.35
CA GLN A 215 8.18 2.99 -9.24
C GLN A 215 9.14 2.34 -8.24
N ALA A 216 8.75 1.19 -7.71
CA ALA A 216 9.57 0.41 -6.79
C ALA A 216 10.61 -0.43 -7.53
N TRP A 217 11.77 -0.66 -6.91
CA TRP A 217 12.67 -1.72 -7.35
C TRP A 217 12.00 -3.08 -7.14
N GLU A 218 12.03 -3.93 -8.17
CA GLU A 218 11.57 -5.33 -8.07
C GLU A 218 12.56 -6.22 -7.30
N ASP A 219 13.81 -5.78 -7.16
CA ASP A 219 14.84 -6.53 -6.45
C ASP A 219 14.56 -6.56 -4.93
N PRO A 220 14.31 -7.74 -4.34
CA PRO A 220 14.00 -7.87 -2.91
C PRO A 220 15.14 -7.41 -2.00
N ARG A 221 16.38 -7.34 -2.51
CA ARG A 221 17.53 -6.80 -1.79
C ARG A 221 17.37 -5.31 -1.47
N VAL A 222 16.71 -4.56 -2.36
CA VAL A 222 16.42 -3.14 -2.11
C VAL A 222 15.44 -3.01 -0.95
N SER A 223 14.33 -3.75 -1.00
CA SER A 223 13.29 -3.73 0.05
C SER A 223 13.86 -4.00 1.45
N GLY A 224 14.71 -5.02 1.61
CA GLY A 224 15.30 -5.30 2.92
C GLY A 224 16.38 -4.31 3.34
N ALA A 225 17.14 -3.74 2.39
CA ALA A 225 18.12 -2.71 2.70
C ALA A 225 17.46 -1.39 3.17
N VAL A 226 16.42 -0.94 2.47
CA VAL A 226 15.68 0.29 2.85
C VAL A 226 14.95 0.12 4.18
N GLU A 227 14.53 -1.10 4.51
CA GLU A 227 13.94 -1.43 5.81
C GLU A 227 14.96 -1.27 6.94
N ILE A 228 16.16 -1.85 6.79
CA ILE A 228 17.25 -1.70 7.78
C ILE A 228 17.62 -0.22 7.94
N ALA A 229 17.77 0.49 6.82
CA ALA A 229 18.05 1.93 6.81
C ALA A 229 17.01 2.74 7.59
N ALA A 230 15.72 2.49 7.35
CA ALA A 230 14.66 3.21 8.04
C ALA A 230 14.53 2.85 9.52
N MET A 231 14.78 1.60 9.90
CA MET A 231 14.77 1.18 11.30
C MET A 231 15.95 1.75 12.09
N LEU A 232 17.12 1.89 11.47
CA LEU A 232 18.26 2.57 12.09
C LEU A 232 18.00 4.08 12.18
N GLY A 233 17.46 4.69 11.14
CA GLY A 233 17.06 6.10 11.15
C GLY A 233 18.19 7.02 11.63
N HIS A 234 17.96 7.74 12.72
CA HIS A 234 18.95 8.66 13.32
C HIS A 234 20.20 7.95 13.86
N LEU A 235 20.11 6.66 14.18
CA LEU A 235 21.26 5.87 14.62
C LEU A 235 22.28 5.68 13.51
N TRP A 236 21.88 5.81 12.24
CA TRP A 236 22.80 5.65 11.11
C TRP A 236 24.01 6.59 11.20
N GLU A 237 23.75 7.88 11.45
CA GLU A 237 24.79 8.88 11.62
C GLU A 237 25.54 8.71 12.94
N GLN A 238 24.84 8.40 14.04
CA GLN A 238 25.47 8.18 15.35
C GLN A 238 26.42 6.98 15.38
N LEU A 239 26.13 5.95 14.58
CA LEU A 239 26.95 4.77 14.42
C LEU A 239 28.01 4.94 13.32
N HIS A 240 28.07 6.11 12.67
CA HIS A 240 28.99 6.40 11.57
C HIS A 240 28.92 5.38 10.43
N LEU A 241 27.71 4.89 10.16
CA LEU A 241 27.46 3.94 9.07
C LEU A 241 27.44 4.68 7.73
N GLN A 242 27.85 3.98 6.68
CA GLN A 242 27.93 4.52 5.33
C GLN A 242 27.22 3.64 4.31
N GLU A 243 27.40 2.31 4.40
CA GLU A 243 26.87 1.41 3.38
C GLU A 243 26.05 0.24 3.95
N ILE A 244 25.09 -0.22 3.15
CA ILE A 244 24.37 -1.48 3.30
C ILE A 244 24.68 -2.32 2.07
N THR A 245 25.37 -3.45 2.27
CA THR A 245 25.74 -4.38 1.20
C THR A 245 24.90 -5.65 1.33
N PRO A 246 23.92 -5.89 0.44
CA PRO A 246 23.18 -7.13 0.40
C PRO A 246 24.02 -8.28 -0.17
N SER A 247 23.74 -9.51 0.25
CA SER A 247 24.33 -10.70 -0.36
C SER A 247 23.90 -10.83 -1.83
N THR A 248 24.80 -11.34 -2.67
CA THR A 248 24.51 -11.59 -4.10
C THR A 248 23.59 -12.80 -4.30
N ARG A 249 23.67 -13.77 -3.39
CA ARG A 249 22.85 -14.98 -3.40
C ARG A 249 21.98 -15.01 -2.14
N PRO A 250 20.73 -15.47 -2.26
CA PRO A 250 19.91 -15.73 -1.09
C PRO A 250 20.47 -16.93 -0.31
N GLU A 251 20.39 -16.85 1.01
CA GLU A 251 20.53 -18.01 1.90
C GLU A 251 19.21 -18.78 1.95
N VAL A 252 19.30 -20.08 2.25
CA VAL A 252 18.15 -20.98 2.37
C VAL A 252 18.12 -21.54 3.79
N SER A 253 16.99 -21.39 4.47
CA SER A 253 16.73 -22.06 5.75
C SER A 253 15.35 -22.71 5.70
N GLY A 254 15.32 -24.05 5.68
CA GLY A 254 14.11 -24.83 5.43
C GLY A 254 13.49 -24.47 4.08
N SER A 255 12.24 -24.00 4.09
CA SER A 255 11.51 -23.53 2.90
C SER A 255 11.71 -22.05 2.59
N ASN A 256 12.43 -21.30 3.43
CA ASN A 256 12.57 -19.85 3.31
C ASN A 256 13.85 -19.47 2.57
N GLN A 257 13.74 -18.58 1.59
CA GLN A 257 14.86 -17.92 0.91
C GLN A 257 14.92 -16.46 1.34
N TYR A 258 16.09 -15.98 1.72
CA TYR A 258 16.27 -14.62 2.20
C TYR A 258 17.67 -14.09 1.88
N PHE A 259 17.78 -12.77 1.75
CA PHE A 259 19.07 -12.10 1.61
C PHE A 259 19.57 -11.66 2.98
N VAL A 260 20.89 -11.68 3.15
CA VAL A 260 21.56 -11.14 4.33
C VAL A 260 22.26 -9.85 3.97
N TYR A 261 22.45 -8.99 4.97
CA TYR A 261 22.98 -7.66 4.80
C TYR A 261 24.23 -7.47 5.68
N GLU A 262 25.23 -6.80 5.12
CA GLU A 262 26.40 -6.28 5.82
C GLU A 262 26.26 -4.76 5.93
N LEU A 263 26.50 -4.19 7.12
CA LEU A 263 26.60 -2.75 7.31
C LEU A 263 28.07 -2.37 7.35
N VAL A 264 28.43 -1.25 6.72
CA VAL A 264 29.81 -0.77 6.65
C VAL A 264 29.88 0.62 7.24
N SER A 265 30.80 0.83 8.18
CA SER A 265 31.12 2.16 8.73
C SER A 265 31.99 2.97 7.77
N ARG A 266 32.07 4.30 7.97
CA ARG A 266 32.90 5.20 7.14
C ARG A 266 34.39 4.82 7.13
N HIS A 267 34.92 4.28 8.24
CA HIS A 267 36.29 3.75 8.31
C HIS A 267 36.44 2.24 7.99
N GLY A 268 35.39 1.59 7.48
CA GLY A 268 35.47 0.28 6.86
C GLY A 268 35.28 -0.94 7.78
N THR A 269 34.86 -0.73 9.05
CA THR A 269 34.39 -1.83 9.90
C THR A 269 33.14 -2.46 9.28
N ARG A 270 33.16 -3.78 9.12
CA ARG A 270 32.09 -4.57 8.50
C ARG A 270 31.26 -5.28 9.55
N ILE A 271 29.97 -5.05 9.55
CA ILE A 271 29.03 -5.61 10.52
C ILE A 271 28.12 -6.59 9.80
N GLN A 272 28.26 -7.88 10.09
CA GLN A 272 27.35 -8.91 9.60
C GLN A 272 26.04 -8.80 10.37
N TRP A 273 25.06 -8.15 9.74
CA TRP A 273 23.74 -7.89 10.32
C TRP A 273 22.80 -9.09 10.17
N GLY A 274 22.90 -9.78 9.04
CA GLY A 274 21.99 -10.88 8.69
C GLY A 274 20.75 -10.38 7.95
N PRO A 275 19.61 -11.10 8.02
CA PRO A 275 18.40 -10.79 7.25
C PRO A 275 17.72 -9.49 7.68
N ALA A 276 16.88 -8.98 6.78
CA ALA A 276 16.02 -7.83 7.06
C ALA A 276 15.00 -8.15 8.18
N PRO A 277 14.66 -7.19 9.06
CA PRO A 277 13.84 -7.44 10.25
C PRO A 277 12.46 -8.06 9.99
N ARG A 278 11.81 -7.72 8.87
CA ARG A 278 10.47 -8.21 8.50
C ARG A 278 10.47 -9.67 8.04
N ALA A 279 11.61 -10.24 7.67
CA ALA A 279 11.71 -11.63 7.27
C ALA A 279 11.35 -12.60 8.41
N LYS A 280 11.50 -12.17 9.69
CA LYS A 280 11.11 -12.93 10.91
C LYS A 280 11.44 -14.43 10.83
N LEU A 281 12.70 -14.74 10.54
CA LEU A 281 13.14 -16.12 10.37
C LEU A 281 13.24 -16.83 11.72
N PRO A 282 12.84 -18.12 11.81
CA PRO A 282 13.00 -18.90 13.03
C PRO A 282 14.47 -18.97 13.46
N GLY A 283 14.75 -18.71 14.74
CA GLY A 283 16.10 -18.74 15.31
C GLY A 283 16.95 -17.50 15.02
N GLU A 284 16.43 -16.52 14.30
CA GLU A 284 17.10 -15.24 14.06
C GLU A 284 16.74 -14.23 15.15
N ASP A 285 17.76 -13.55 15.69
CA ASP A 285 17.54 -12.54 16.71
C ASP A 285 16.81 -11.30 16.17
N SER A 286 16.05 -10.64 17.06
CA SER A 286 15.32 -9.43 16.71
C SER A 286 16.26 -8.26 16.39
N PHE A 287 15.77 -7.27 15.64
CA PHE A 287 16.51 -6.03 15.36
C PHE A 287 17.06 -5.36 16.64
N ALA A 288 16.25 -5.30 17.70
CA ALA A 288 16.62 -4.68 18.96
C ALA A 288 17.81 -5.39 19.63
N VAL A 289 17.80 -6.73 19.64
CA VAL A 289 18.87 -7.55 20.22
C VAL A 289 20.18 -7.37 19.44
N LYS A 290 20.12 -7.34 18.10
CA LYS A 290 21.30 -7.08 17.25
C LYS A 290 21.88 -5.69 17.48
N LEU A 291 21.00 -4.69 17.62
CA LEU A 291 21.41 -3.32 17.89
C LEU A 291 22.06 -3.19 19.28
N GLU A 292 21.52 -3.85 20.29
CA GLU A 292 22.10 -3.88 21.64
C GLU A 292 23.50 -4.49 21.62
N ARG A 293 23.69 -5.64 20.95
CA ARG A 293 25.01 -6.24 20.76
C ARG A 293 26.00 -5.31 20.06
N LEU A 294 25.55 -4.58 19.04
CA LEU A 294 26.38 -3.60 18.36
C LEU A 294 26.79 -2.46 19.30
N GLN A 295 25.86 -1.95 20.11
CA GLN A 295 26.14 -0.92 21.11
C GLN A 295 27.09 -1.41 22.21
N GLU A 296 26.95 -2.66 22.67
CA GLU A 296 27.89 -3.29 23.61
C GLU A 296 29.29 -3.40 23.00
N CYS A 297 29.39 -3.78 21.73
CA CYS A 297 30.65 -3.81 21.00
C CYS A 297 31.31 -2.42 20.98
N ILE A 298 30.53 -1.37 20.70
CA ILE A 298 31.02 0.01 20.69
C ILE A 298 31.48 0.46 22.08
N LYS A 299 30.75 0.10 23.14
CA LYS A 299 31.16 0.39 24.53
C LYS A 299 32.49 -0.27 24.88
N LYS A 300 32.74 -1.48 24.35
CA LYS A 300 33.94 -2.27 24.67
C LYS A 300 35.17 -1.90 23.83
N TYR A 301 34.99 -1.64 22.54
CA TYR A 301 36.09 -1.43 21.58
C TYR A 301 36.19 0.00 21.04
N GLY A 302 35.28 0.89 21.46
CA GLY A 302 35.20 2.27 20.99
C GLY A 302 34.31 2.47 19.77
N PRO A 303 34.22 3.71 19.26
CA PRO A 303 33.41 4.05 18.08
C PRO A 303 33.77 3.17 16.87
N LEU A 304 32.82 2.93 15.97
CA LEU A 304 33.06 2.19 14.71
C LEU A 304 33.93 2.97 13.72
N ASP A 305 34.05 4.28 13.93
CA ASP A 305 34.79 5.22 13.08
C ASP A 305 36.21 5.48 13.62
N SER A 306 36.85 4.48 14.20
CA SER A 306 38.25 4.56 14.65
C SER A 306 39.14 3.63 13.84
N LEU A 307 40.43 3.96 13.76
CA LEU A 307 41.45 3.06 13.22
C LEU A 307 41.62 1.80 14.07
N GLU A 308 41.34 1.93 15.38
CA GLU A 308 41.40 0.84 16.35
C GLU A 308 40.11 -0.01 16.36
N SER A 309 39.07 0.43 15.63
CA SER A 309 37.82 -0.31 15.54
C SER A 309 38.04 -1.68 14.91
N PRO A 310 37.27 -2.70 15.36
CA PRO A 310 37.33 -4.03 14.78
C PRO A 310 37.20 -4.04 13.26
N GLY A 311 37.83 -5.02 12.60
CA GLY A 311 37.67 -5.20 11.16
C GLY A 311 36.30 -5.75 10.81
N THR A 312 35.88 -6.76 11.57
CA THR A 312 34.60 -7.44 11.39
C THR A 312 33.88 -7.58 12.72
N ILE A 313 32.56 -7.41 12.70
CA ILE A 313 31.65 -7.61 13.82
C ILE A 313 30.51 -8.48 13.31
N ASN A 314 30.16 -9.54 14.04
CA ASN A 314 28.97 -10.33 13.75
C ASN A 314 27.96 -10.15 14.87
N VAL A 315 26.77 -9.67 14.52
CA VAL A 315 25.66 -9.46 15.47
C VAL A 315 24.48 -10.40 15.23
N ARG A 316 24.55 -11.26 14.20
CA ARG A 316 23.48 -12.19 13.81
C ARG A 316 23.11 -13.19 14.92
N GLY A 317 24.12 -13.64 15.66
CA GLY A 317 24.00 -14.49 16.85
C GLY A 317 24.87 -13.95 17.98
N GLU A 318 25.61 -14.82 18.69
CA GLU A 318 26.58 -14.36 19.69
C GLU A 318 27.59 -13.36 19.09
N LEU A 319 27.92 -12.31 19.85
CA LEU A 319 28.80 -11.25 19.41
C LEU A 319 30.20 -11.81 19.12
N GLN A 320 30.60 -11.80 17.85
CA GLN A 320 31.94 -12.19 17.42
C GLN A 320 32.65 -10.98 16.80
N VAL A 321 33.88 -10.75 17.23
CA VAL A 321 34.68 -9.59 16.81
C VAL A 321 36.00 -10.09 16.23
N GLY A 322 36.30 -9.69 14.99
CA GLY A 322 37.49 -10.09 14.26
C GLY A 322 38.45 -8.92 13.99
N PRO A 323 39.77 -9.18 13.91
CA PRO A 323 40.76 -8.16 13.63
C PRO A 323 40.65 -7.63 12.20
N ARG A 324 41.14 -6.40 11.96
CA ARG A 324 41.20 -5.79 10.63
C ARG A 324 42.25 -6.52 9.77
N MET A 325 41.79 -7.43 8.93
CA MET A 325 42.66 -8.11 7.97
C MET A 325 42.85 -7.25 6.71
N VAL A 326 44.08 -6.80 6.45
CA VAL A 326 44.44 -6.21 5.15
C VAL A 326 44.45 -7.33 4.13
N LYS A 327 43.57 -7.29 3.11
CA LYS A 327 43.73 -8.15 1.93
C LYS A 327 45.08 -7.79 1.31
N LYS A 328 46.08 -8.68 1.44
CA LYS A 328 47.32 -8.56 0.66
C LYS A 328 46.95 -8.46 -0.83
N PRO A 329 47.50 -7.50 -1.59
CA PRO A 329 47.33 -7.48 -3.03
C PRO A 329 47.75 -8.85 -3.58
N SER A 330 46.83 -9.54 -4.24
CA SER A 330 47.15 -10.77 -4.94
C SER A 330 48.13 -10.43 -6.06
N GLU A 331 49.41 -10.79 -5.90
CA GLU A 331 50.41 -10.73 -6.96
C GLU A 331 49.88 -11.50 -8.16
N ARG A 332 49.49 -10.76 -9.20
CA ARG A 332 49.05 -11.32 -10.47
C ARG A 332 50.30 -11.81 -11.18
N ILE A 333 50.67 -13.07 -10.96
CA ILE A 333 51.77 -13.73 -11.70
C ILE A 333 51.31 -13.86 -13.16
N VAL A 334 51.66 -12.89 -13.98
CA VAL A 334 51.60 -13.01 -15.45
C VAL A 334 52.90 -13.67 -15.89
N LYS A 335 52.87 -14.99 -16.09
CA LYS A 335 53.91 -15.65 -16.90
C LYS A 335 53.61 -15.34 -18.36
N LYS A 336 54.42 -14.45 -18.95
CA LYS A 336 54.52 -14.25 -20.39
C LYS A 336 55.19 -15.49 -20.99
N PRO A 337 54.59 -16.24 -21.93
CA PRO A 337 55.33 -17.22 -22.69
C PRO A 337 56.28 -16.47 -23.65
N GLU A 338 57.56 -16.86 -23.60
CA GLU A 338 58.59 -16.43 -24.53
C GLU A 338 58.24 -16.90 -25.94
N ASP A 339 58.35 -15.98 -26.89
CA ASP A 339 58.29 -16.26 -28.33
C ASP A 339 59.53 -17.08 -28.71
N ASP A 340 59.33 -18.37 -28.99
CA ASP A 340 60.34 -19.21 -29.61
C ASP A 340 60.38 -18.90 -31.12
N VAL A 341 61.41 -18.12 -31.49
CA VAL A 341 61.83 -17.88 -32.86
C VAL A 341 62.71 -19.05 -33.30
N VAL A 342 62.23 -19.91 -34.20
CA VAL A 342 63.14 -20.72 -35.05
C VAL A 342 62.56 -20.94 -36.46
N LYS A 343 63.17 -20.19 -37.39
CA LYS A 343 63.53 -20.48 -38.80
C LYS A 343 62.47 -20.92 -39.81
#